data_AF-A0A8R2NR51-F1
#
_entry.id   AF-A0A8R2NR51-F1
#
_cell.length_a   1.000
_cell.length_b   1.000
_cell.length_c   1.000
_cell.angle_alpha   90.00
_cell.angle_beta   90.00
_cell.angle_gamma   90.00
#
_symmetry.space_group_name_H-M   'P 1'
#
loop_
_entity.id
_entity.type
_entity.pdbx_description
1 polymer ?
#
loop_
_entity_poly.entity_id
_entity_poly.type
_entity_poly.pdbx_seq_one_letter_code
_entity_poly.pdbx_strand_id
1 'polypeptide(L)'
;MEPMEVSVTDEEYMMTKAKSFLETDCFRCRSWLLTAKSMFPNNFGIHFECYEIEKNLRCVQRAARCFSCLLEDFPNEAILWKEIENFTPILCMDISCLSEEQTFFREMFSALPLSIQQKLLSVCAERSEDTMEHCRLVLLLLNRFPQSSTELALKLMDTMITAEKHNQCPNVINCYRKILVCDLGPLLVSTSTLNQKNLYKMLTKTTEFYITYAMGGHSIIQNLPDTENYIKTPWEDLFASCERIGKKLSWELRSVLSQSDKRKAWKKVSSFAKKFVIASNNSELSKQLVFCGMILFVRHVFDYNKSLKIENGSEYLLVKAIKGPKVQINKPPLKQAVLSIATKLNESLIGITDDSSEVLDHFKMAFNYWELLTNKEPMCTDYWKLSAQIKVDTFIGQFLNDIEFYQGKYKNLFKAVPVHESIRKSLSLVTLYYCVQEFKKCTEHIFEVVDQIESLSLYGSVSTEIANPPEDREMYYIQIARLPVLQYCVKIMVQILYYCHKWFGQKAKQLLKICIIT
;
A
#
# COMPACT_ATOMS: atom_id res chain seq x y z
N MET A 1 58.65 56.78 2.78
CA MET A 1 57.76 55.61 2.67
C MET A 1 56.43 56.13 2.16
N GLU A 2 56.29 56.19 0.84
CA GLU A 2 54.98 56.34 0.21
C GLU A 2 54.19 55.05 0.44
N PRO A 3 52.89 55.12 0.77
CA PRO A 3 52.07 53.92 0.78
C PRO A 3 51.89 53.46 -0.67
N MET A 4 52.21 52.18 -0.93
CA MET A 4 51.90 51.52 -2.19
C MET A 4 50.41 51.73 -2.49
N GLU A 5 50.10 52.56 -3.49
CA GLU A 5 48.80 52.54 -4.14
C GLU A 5 48.63 51.13 -4.70
N VAL A 6 47.78 50.34 -4.04
CA VAL A 6 47.26 49.11 -4.60
C VAL A 6 46.62 49.53 -5.92
N SER A 7 47.18 49.09 -7.04
CA SER A 7 46.63 49.34 -8.37
C SER A 7 45.32 48.55 -8.48
N VAL A 8 44.25 49.13 -7.91
CA VAL A 8 42.89 48.61 -8.05
C VAL A 8 42.58 48.67 -9.54
N THR A 9 42.25 47.53 -10.13
CA THR A 9 41.88 47.49 -11.55
C THR A 9 40.67 48.39 -11.79
N ASP A 10 40.55 48.98 -12.98
CA ASP A 10 39.41 49.86 -13.31
C ASP A 10 38.06 49.18 -13.05
N GLU A 11 38.03 47.85 -13.19
CA GLU A 11 36.91 46.98 -12.87
C GLU A 11 36.59 46.99 -11.36
N GLU A 12 37.56 46.68 -10.50
CA GLU A 12 37.39 46.67 -9.04
C GLU A 12 37.03 48.05 -8.47
N TYR A 13 37.54 49.12 -9.07
CA TYR A 13 37.22 50.49 -8.68
C TYR A 13 35.74 50.82 -8.94
N MET A 14 35.24 50.45 -10.12
CA MET A 14 33.83 50.62 -10.49
C MET A 14 32.90 49.80 -9.58
N MET A 15 33.32 48.59 -9.22
CA MET A 15 32.57 47.72 -8.31
C MET A 15 32.53 48.26 -6.87
N THR A 16 33.66 48.75 -6.37
CA THR A 16 33.76 49.35 -5.03
C THR A 16 32.92 50.63 -4.94
N LYS A 17 32.95 51.46 -5.99
CA LYS A 17 32.08 52.63 -6.13
C LYS A 17 30.60 52.27 -6.11
N ALA A 18 30.17 51.26 -6.88
CA ALA A 18 28.79 50.82 -6.91
C ALA A 18 28.29 50.38 -5.52
N LYS A 19 29.07 49.55 -4.82
CA LYS A 19 28.73 49.05 -3.46
C LYS A 19 28.60 50.17 -2.43
N SER A 20 29.42 51.22 -2.51
CA SER A 20 29.34 52.36 -1.58
C SER A 20 27.98 53.10 -1.61
N PHE A 21 27.24 52.98 -2.71
CA PHE A 21 25.93 53.62 -2.87
C PHE A 21 24.75 52.69 -2.53
N LEU A 22 25.01 51.41 -2.19
CA LEU A 22 23.95 50.42 -1.97
C LEU A 22 22.99 50.81 -0.84
N GLU A 23 23.53 51.37 0.25
CA GLU A 23 22.75 51.80 1.43
C GLU A 23 22.15 53.19 1.28
N THR A 24 22.73 54.05 0.42
CA THR A 24 22.33 55.47 0.29
C THR A 24 21.38 55.74 -0.88
N ASP A 25 21.60 55.08 -2.03
CA ASP A 25 20.83 55.29 -3.25
C ASP A 25 20.96 54.09 -4.22
N CYS A 26 19.92 53.26 -4.26
CA CYS A 26 19.88 52.07 -5.09
C CYS A 26 19.88 52.38 -6.60
N PHE A 27 19.38 53.53 -7.03
CA PHE A 27 19.37 53.91 -8.45
C PHE A 27 20.77 54.31 -8.92
N ARG A 28 21.50 55.05 -8.08
CA ARG A 28 22.89 55.42 -8.36
C ARG A 28 23.81 54.21 -8.41
N CYS A 29 23.65 53.27 -7.47
CA CYS A 29 24.34 51.97 -7.52
C CYS A 29 24.08 51.27 -8.86
N ARG A 30 22.82 51.19 -9.29
CA ARG A 30 22.42 50.55 -10.55
C ARG A 30 22.99 51.24 -11.80
N SER A 31 23.05 52.57 -11.82
CA SER A 31 23.66 53.31 -12.93
C SER A 31 25.14 52.98 -13.08
N TRP A 32 25.89 52.92 -11.97
CA TRP A 32 27.31 52.54 -11.99
C TRP A 32 27.51 51.11 -12.50
N LEU A 33 26.68 50.16 -12.06
CA LEU A 33 26.73 48.77 -12.52
C LEU A 33 26.40 48.63 -14.01
N LEU A 34 25.42 49.39 -14.50
CA LEU A 34 25.09 49.41 -15.94
C LEU A 34 26.27 49.94 -16.76
N THR A 35 26.91 51.02 -16.29
CA THR A 35 28.12 51.56 -16.93
C THR A 35 29.27 50.55 -16.92
N ALA A 36 29.51 49.89 -15.79
CA ALA A 36 30.54 48.85 -15.68
C ALA A 36 30.25 47.68 -16.65
N LYS A 37 29.00 47.22 -16.74
CA LYS A 37 28.57 46.18 -17.69
C LYS A 37 28.78 46.59 -19.15
N SER A 38 28.53 47.86 -19.49
CA SER A 38 28.78 48.38 -20.84
C SER A 38 30.27 48.54 -21.18
N MET A 39 31.10 48.87 -20.19
CA MET A 39 32.56 49.01 -20.37
C MET A 39 33.27 47.65 -20.42
N PHE A 40 32.76 46.66 -19.69
CA PHE A 40 33.38 45.34 -19.52
C PHE A 40 32.37 44.19 -19.77
N PRO A 41 31.88 44.03 -21.01
CA PRO A 41 30.79 43.10 -21.32
C PRO A 41 31.15 41.61 -21.20
N ASN A 42 32.45 41.27 -21.21
CA ASN A 42 32.94 39.89 -21.11
C ASN A 42 33.46 39.54 -19.71
N ASN A 43 33.24 40.40 -18.71
CA ASN A 43 33.74 40.17 -17.36
C ASN A 43 32.66 39.51 -16.48
N PHE A 44 32.90 38.25 -16.11
CA PHE A 44 32.02 37.50 -15.22
C PHE A 44 31.80 38.18 -13.86
N GLY A 45 32.85 38.71 -13.25
CA GLY A 45 32.79 39.32 -11.92
C GLY A 45 31.82 40.49 -11.84
N ILE A 46 31.82 41.36 -12.86
CA ILE A 46 30.89 42.51 -12.93
C ILE A 46 29.46 42.02 -13.13
N HIS A 47 29.24 41.03 -13.99
CA HIS A 47 27.90 40.47 -14.25
C HIS A 47 27.35 39.72 -13.02
N PHE A 48 28.20 38.99 -12.31
CA PHE A 48 27.85 38.24 -11.10
C PHE A 48 27.52 39.18 -9.94
N GLU A 49 28.28 40.26 -9.78
CA GLU A 49 27.99 41.23 -8.73
C GLU A 49 26.69 42.01 -8.99
N CYS A 50 26.35 42.25 -10.26
CA CYS A 50 25.03 42.80 -10.61
C CYS A 50 23.90 41.88 -10.13
N TYR A 51 24.10 40.56 -10.24
CA TYR A 51 23.15 39.58 -9.74
C TYR A 51 23.09 39.58 -8.21
N GLU A 52 24.23 39.55 -7.51
CA GLU A 52 24.30 39.57 -6.04
C GLU A 52 23.66 40.82 -5.44
N ILE A 53 23.85 41.99 -6.06
CA ILE A 53 23.23 43.23 -5.62
C ILE A 53 21.70 43.17 -5.80
N GLU A 54 21.19 42.68 -6.92
CA GLU A 54 19.73 42.56 -7.13
C GLU A 54 19.10 41.46 -6.25
N LYS A 55 19.86 40.41 -5.89
CA LYS A 55 19.49 39.38 -4.91
C LYS A 55 19.40 39.97 -3.49
N ASN A 56 20.39 40.75 -3.06
CA ASN A 56 20.39 41.44 -1.76
C ASN A 56 19.25 42.47 -1.65
N LEU A 57 18.89 43.11 -2.77
CA LEU A 57 17.73 44.00 -2.87
C LEU A 57 16.39 43.26 -2.99
N ARG A 58 16.37 41.92 -2.94
CA ARG A 58 15.20 41.03 -3.10
C ARG A 58 14.37 41.33 -4.37
N CYS A 59 15.00 41.81 -5.45
CA CYS A 59 14.31 42.15 -6.69
C CYS A 59 14.23 40.96 -7.66
N VAL A 60 13.23 40.10 -7.47
CA VAL A 60 13.04 38.83 -8.19
C VAL A 60 13.19 38.94 -9.71
N GLN A 61 12.49 39.88 -10.35
CA GLN A 61 12.49 40.02 -11.81
C GLN A 61 13.85 40.43 -12.38
N ARG A 62 14.57 41.29 -11.67
CA ARG A 62 15.88 41.80 -12.12
C ARG A 62 16.98 40.79 -11.84
N ALA A 63 16.94 40.15 -10.67
CA ALA A 63 17.81 39.03 -10.34
C ALA A 63 17.66 37.90 -11.38
N ALA A 64 16.42 37.53 -11.76
CA ALA A 64 16.17 36.53 -12.81
C ALA A 64 16.76 36.95 -14.17
N ARG A 65 16.61 38.22 -14.57
CA ARG A 65 17.22 38.73 -15.83
C ARG A 65 18.75 38.69 -15.79
N CYS A 66 19.36 39.15 -14.70
CA CYS A 66 20.81 39.08 -14.52
C CYS A 66 21.31 37.63 -14.56
N PHE A 67 20.59 36.73 -13.88
CA PHE A 67 20.88 35.31 -13.85
C PHE A 67 20.73 34.65 -15.23
N SER A 68 19.72 35.03 -16.03
CA SER A 68 19.60 34.55 -17.41
C SER A 68 20.77 34.97 -18.29
N CYS A 69 21.23 36.23 -18.20
CA CYS A 69 22.40 36.67 -18.96
C CYS A 69 23.65 35.90 -18.52
N LEU A 70 23.84 35.68 -17.22
CA LEU A 70 24.98 34.91 -16.69
C LEU A 70 25.02 33.48 -17.24
N LEU A 71 23.87 32.81 -17.33
CA LEU A 71 23.77 31.45 -17.88
C LEU A 71 24.02 31.37 -19.39
N GLU A 72 23.73 32.43 -20.14
CA GLU A 72 23.94 32.50 -21.59
C GLU A 72 25.39 32.89 -21.93
N ASP A 73 25.91 33.91 -21.25
CA ASP A 73 27.21 34.50 -21.53
C ASP A 73 28.38 33.71 -20.88
N PHE A 74 28.16 33.10 -19.70
CA PHE A 74 29.22 32.46 -18.89
C PHE A 74 28.84 31.07 -18.34
N PRO A 75 28.57 30.06 -19.20
CA PRO A 75 28.06 28.76 -18.77
C PRO A 75 29.07 27.87 -18.01
N ASN A 76 30.38 28.18 -18.03
CA ASN A 76 31.42 27.31 -17.48
C ASN A 76 31.97 27.77 -16.12
N GLU A 77 31.42 28.85 -15.54
CA GLU A 77 31.96 29.47 -14.33
C GLU A 77 31.57 28.70 -13.06
N ALA A 78 32.57 28.28 -12.27
CA ALA A 78 32.36 27.43 -11.10
C ALA A 78 31.53 28.10 -9.99
N ILE A 79 31.65 29.43 -9.85
CA ILE A 79 30.91 30.21 -8.83
C ILE A 79 29.41 30.21 -9.15
N LEU A 80 29.05 30.37 -10.42
CA LEU A 80 27.67 30.30 -10.89
C LEU A 80 27.06 28.92 -10.64
N TRP A 81 27.84 27.85 -10.86
CA TRP A 81 27.37 26.48 -10.60
C TRP A 81 27.19 26.18 -9.10
N LYS A 82 28.01 26.75 -8.21
CA LYS A 82 27.79 26.64 -6.76
C LYS A 82 26.47 27.29 -6.33
N GLU A 83 26.11 28.42 -6.94
CA GLU A 83 24.79 29.05 -6.72
C GLU A 83 23.67 28.10 -7.15
N ILE A 84 23.84 27.45 -8.31
CA ILE A 84 22.89 26.50 -8.87
C ILE A 84 22.72 25.28 -7.98
N GLU A 85 23.81 24.69 -7.52
CA GLU A 85 23.79 23.56 -6.58
C GLU A 85 23.09 23.92 -5.27
N ASN A 86 23.20 25.17 -4.80
CA ASN A 86 22.51 25.63 -3.59
C ASN A 86 20.99 25.78 -3.77
N PHE A 87 20.51 26.30 -4.91
CA PHE A 87 19.07 26.48 -5.11
C PHE A 87 18.35 25.28 -5.71
N THR A 88 19.08 24.36 -6.37
CA THR A 88 18.49 23.19 -7.04
C THR A 88 17.68 22.29 -6.08
N PRO A 89 18.18 21.96 -4.87
CA PRO A 89 17.40 21.23 -3.87
C PRO A 89 16.13 21.98 -3.44
N ILE A 90 16.21 23.31 -3.33
CA ILE A 90 15.09 24.18 -2.92
C ILE A 90 13.93 24.06 -3.92
N LEU A 91 14.21 23.91 -5.22
CA LEU A 91 13.19 23.76 -6.25
C LEU A 91 12.39 22.46 -6.12
N CYS A 92 12.99 21.44 -5.51
CA CYS A 92 12.37 20.14 -5.28
C CYS A 92 11.58 20.05 -3.96
N MET A 93 11.66 21.05 -3.08
CA MET A 93 10.98 21.07 -1.78
C MET A 93 9.55 21.64 -1.86
N ASP A 94 8.71 21.24 -0.90
CA ASP A 94 7.37 21.80 -0.72
C ASP A 94 7.41 23.26 -0.25
N ILE A 95 6.50 24.08 -0.77
CA ILE A 95 6.41 25.53 -0.48
C ILE A 95 6.24 25.79 1.03
N SER A 96 5.48 24.92 1.72
CA SER A 96 5.22 25.04 3.16
C SER A 96 6.45 24.88 4.04
N CYS A 97 7.56 24.39 3.49
CA CYS A 97 8.79 24.10 4.22
C CYS A 97 9.90 25.14 3.95
N LEU A 98 9.64 26.16 3.14
CA LEU A 98 10.66 27.12 2.70
C LEU A 98 10.74 28.32 3.65
N SER A 99 11.96 28.71 3.99
CA SER A 99 12.26 30.02 4.59
C SER A 99 12.11 31.16 3.58
N GLU A 100 12.03 32.41 4.04
CA GLU A 100 11.89 33.59 3.15
C GLU A 100 12.97 33.64 2.05
N GLU A 101 14.23 33.34 2.38
CA GLU A 101 15.33 33.31 1.40
C GLU A 101 15.16 32.19 0.37
N GLN A 102 14.65 31.03 0.79
CA GLN A 102 14.39 29.91 -0.09
C GLN A 102 13.16 30.15 -0.99
N THR A 103 12.16 30.90 -0.51
CA THR A 103 11.03 31.34 -1.34
C THR A 103 11.48 32.27 -2.47
N PHE A 104 12.44 33.18 -2.20
CA PHE A 104 13.02 34.06 -3.20
C PHE A 104 13.64 33.28 -4.37
N PHE A 105 14.42 32.23 -4.11
CA PHE A 105 15.02 31.42 -5.18
C PHE A 105 13.97 30.74 -6.07
N ARG A 106 12.85 30.29 -5.50
CA ARG A 106 11.75 29.68 -6.26
C ARG A 106 11.00 30.70 -7.11
N GLU A 107 10.77 31.89 -6.57
CA GLU A 107 10.18 33.02 -7.30
C GLU A 107 11.10 33.48 -8.43
N MET A 108 12.41 33.60 -8.16
CA MET A 108 13.43 33.95 -9.15
C MET A 108 13.44 32.94 -10.29
N PHE A 109 13.46 31.64 -9.98
CA PHE A 109 13.39 30.59 -10.99
C PHE A 109 12.10 30.67 -11.81
N SER A 110 10.96 30.97 -11.19
CA SER A 110 9.68 31.13 -11.90
C SER A 110 9.65 32.34 -12.84
N ALA A 111 10.44 33.38 -12.55
CA ALA A 111 10.57 34.58 -13.37
C ALA A 111 11.57 34.41 -14.55
N LEU A 112 12.34 33.32 -14.60
CA LEU A 112 13.23 33.02 -15.72
C LEU A 112 12.43 32.62 -16.99
N PRO A 113 12.97 32.89 -18.20
CA PRO A 113 12.40 32.36 -19.44
C PRO A 113 12.29 30.82 -19.42
N LEU A 114 11.22 30.28 -20.00
CA LEU A 114 10.94 28.83 -20.02
C LEU A 114 12.06 28.00 -20.67
N SER A 115 12.69 28.52 -21.73
CA SER A 115 13.84 27.88 -22.39
C SER A 115 15.05 27.73 -21.46
N ILE A 116 15.30 28.75 -20.63
CA ILE A 116 16.41 28.76 -19.66
C ILE A 116 16.09 27.85 -18.48
N GLN A 117 14.85 27.89 -17.96
CA GLN A 117 14.40 26.96 -16.92
C GLN A 117 14.59 25.49 -17.35
N GLN A 118 14.21 25.15 -18.58
CA GLN A 118 14.36 23.81 -19.12
C GLN A 118 15.84 23.39 -19.24
N LYS A 119 16.68 24.25 -19.83
CA LYS A 119 18.12 24.00 -20.01
C LYS A 119 18.85 23.86 -18.67
N LEU A 120 18.51 24.71 -17.71
CA LEU A 120 19.10 24.69 -16.37
C LEU A 120 18.78 23.36 -15.68
N LEU A 121 17.50 22.97 -15.62
CA LEU A 121 17.08 21.72 -14.99
C LEU A 121 17.67 20.48 -15.68
N SER A 122 17.78 20.48 -17.01
CA SER A 122 18.40 19.35 -17.72
C SER A 122 19.88 19.21 -17.38
N VAL A 123 20.64 20.32 -17.37
CA VAL A 123 22.07 20.28 -17.04
C VAL A 123 22.30 19.94 -15.56
N CYS A 124 21.45 20.44 -14.65
CA CYS A 124 21.52 20.07 -13.23
C CYS A 124 21.27 18.57 -13.03
N ALA A 125 20.28 18.01 -13.73
CA ALA A 125 20.01 16.58 -13.68
C ALA A 125 21.18 15.75 -14.28
N GLU A 126 21.85 16.20 -15.33
CA GLU A 126 23.01 15.50 -15.90
C GLU A 126 24.23 15.53 -14.98
N ARG A 127 24.38 16.57 -14.16
CA ARG A 127 25.50 16.78 -13.25
C ARG A 127 25.30 16.21 -11.85
N SER A 128 24.08 15.80 -11.48
CA SER A 128 23.79 15.30 -10.14
C SER A 128 24.50 13.97 -9.88
N GLU A 129 25.29 13.89 -8.81
CA GLU A 129 25.96 12.67 -8.37
C GLU A 129 24.99 11.71 -7.65
N ASP A 130 24.01 12.26 -6.92
CA ASP A 130 22.97 11.46 -6.29
C ASP A 130 21.86 11.07 -7.28
N THR A 131 21.56 9.77 -7.32
CA THR A 131 20.51 9.20 -8.17
C THR A 131 19.12 9.66 -7.74
N MET A 132 18.89 9.97 -6.45
CA MET A 132 17.56 10.43 -6.01
C MET A 132 17.32 11.90 -6.39
N GLU A 133 18.29 12.77 -6.18
CA GLU A 133 18.26 14.15 -6.68
C GLU A 133 18.08 14.19 -8.20
N HIS A 134 18.84 13.38 -8.94
CA HIS A 134 18.64 13.19 -10.38
C HIS A 134 17.17 12.90 -10.70
N CYS A 135 16.59 11.92 -10.02
CA CYS A 135 15.21 11.51 -10.26
C CYS A 135 14.19 12.63 -9.97
N ARG A 136 14.39 13.39 -8.90
CA ARG A 136 13.52 14.52 -8.51
C ARG A 136 13.61 15.68 -9.51
N LEU A 137 14.81 15.97 -10.02
CA LEU A 137 15.02 17.04 -11.01
C LEU A 137 14.39 16.70 -12.36
N VAL A 138 14.59 15.47 -12.83
CA VAL A 138 13.93 15.02 -14.08
C VAL A 138 12.41 14.98 -13.91
N LEU A 139 11.89 14.59 -12.74
CA LEU A 139 10.45 14.66 -12.45
C LEU A 139 9.93 16.11 -12.47
N LEU A 140 10.65 17.06 -11.86
CA LEU A 140 10.30 18.48 -11.89
C LEU A 140 10.27 19.02 -13.33
N LEU A 141 11.25 18.63 -14.14
CA LEU A 141 11.33 18.99 -15.56
C LEU A 141 10.11 18.45 -16.33
N LEU A 142 9.75 17.17 -16.14
CA LEU A 142 8.59 16.56 -16.80
C LEU A 142 7.26 17.20 -16.37
N ASN A 143 7.12 17.58 -15.10
CA ASN A 143 5.91 18.24 -14.58
C ASN A 143 5.74 19.66 -15.14
N ARG A 144 6.82 20.44 -15.23
CA ARG A 144 6.77 21.82 -15.75
C ARG A 144 6.70 21.89 -17.27
N PHE A 145 7.34 20.95 -17.94
CA PHE A 145 7.43 20.89 -19.39
C PHE A 145 6.86 19.56 -19.88
N PRO A 146 5.52 19.38 -19.89
CA PRO A 146 4.90 18.12 -20.30
C PRO A 146 5.11 17.79 -21.78
N GLN A 147 5.55 18.75 -22.60
CA GLN A 147 6.02 18.50 -23.98
C GLN A 147 7.40 17.84 -24.05
N SER A 148 8.12 17.76 -22.92
CA SER A 148 9.39 17.02 -22.83
C SER A 148 9.17 15.56 -23.20
N SER A 149 10.12 14.98 -23.92
CA SER A 149 9.93 13.73 -24.65
C SER A 149 9.49 12.58 -23.75
N THR A 150 8.53 11.78 -24.24
CA THR A 150 8.17 10.47 -23.65
C THR A 150 9.40 9.60 -23.38
N GLU A 151 10.45 9.77 -24.19
CA GLU A 151 11.74 9.09 -24.04
C GLU A 151 12.42 9.42 -22.70
N LEU A 152 12.46 10.69 -22.30
CA LEU A 152 13.04 11.10 -21.03
C LEU A 152 12.29 10.48 -19.84
N ALA A 153 10.96 10.44 -19.93
CA ALA A 153 10.14 9.86 -18.88
C ALA A 153 10.28 8.32 -18.79
N LEU A 154 10.50 7.65 -19.92
CA LEU A 154 10.83 6.22 -19.96
C LEU A 154 12.23 5.94 -19.40
N LYS A 155 13.23 6.76 -19.75
CA LYS A 155 14.58 6.68 -19.17
C LYS A 155 14.53 6.84 -17.66
N LEU A 156 13.78 7.82 -17.16
CA LEU A 156 13.58 8.02 -15.72
C LEU A 156 12.98 6.78 -15.03
N MET A 157 11.95 6.18 -15.64
CA MET A 157 11.37 4.93 -15.13
C MET A 157 12.41 3.82 -15.01
N ASP A 158 13.23 3.62 -16.03
CA ASP A 158 14.26 2.57 -16.03
C ASP A 158 15.40 2.89 -15.07
N THR A 159 15.80 4.16 -14.92
CA THR A 159 16.77 4.62 -13.89
C THR A 159 16.26 4.30 -12.49
N MET A 160 15.01 4.63 -12.15
CA MET A 160 14.43 4.33 -10.83
C MET A 160 14.37 2.81 -10.55
N ILE A 161 13.97 2.02 -11.55
CA ILE A 161 13.91 0.55 -11.42
C ILE A 161 15.30 -0.07 -11.26
N THR A 162 16.30 0.52 -11.92
CA THR A 162 17.70 0.07 -11.84
C THR A 162 18.29 0.48 -10.49
N ALA A 163 18.06 1.70 -10.04
CA ALA A 163 18.48 2.21 -8.73
C ALA A 163 17.92 1.35 -7.58
N GLU A 164 16.64 0.95 -7.67
CA GLU A 164 16.02 0.06 -6.68
C GLU A 164 16.76 -1.30 -6.55
N LYS A 165 17.28 -1.84 -7.66
CA LYS A 165 18.04 -3.10 -7.65
C LYS A 165 19.47 -2.92 -7.13
N HIS A 166 20.14 -1.84 -7.54
CA HIS A 166 21.55 -1.60 -7.19
C HIS A 166 21.73 -1.14 -5.74
N ASN A 167 20.79 -0.33 -5.22
CA ASN A 167 20.84 0.16 -3.84
C ASN A 167 20.35 -0.89 -2.82
N GLN A 168 20.19 -2.15 -3.24
CA GLN A 168 19.78 -3.29 -2.42
C GLN A 168 18.57 -2.98 -1.53
N CYS A 169 17.60 -2.19 -2.01
CA CYS A 169 16.37 -1.93 -1.26
C CYS A 169 15.63 -3.26 -1.07
N PRO A 170 15.65 -3.89 0.12
CA PRO A 170 15.14 -5.25 0.28
C PRO A 170 13.61 -5.28 0.25
N ASN A 171 12.99 -4.12 0.47
CA ASN A 171 11.56 -3.94 0.60
C ASN A 171 10.97 -3.21 -0.62
N VAL A 172 9.80 -3.68 -1.06
CA VAL A 172 8.98 -3.04 -2.11
C VAL A 172 8.60 -1.61 -1.74
N ILE A 173 8.48 -1.35 -0.44
CA ILE A 173 8.18 -0.03 0.12
C ILE A 173 9.51 0.74 0.25
N ASN A 174 9.83 1.53 -0.76
CA ASN A 174 11.04 2.36 -0.79
C ASN A 174 10.76 3.71 -1.48
N CYS A 175 11.69 4.65 -1.29
CA CYS A 175 11.62 6.01 -1.83
C CYS A 175 11.51 6.05 -3.36
N TYR A 176 12.32 5.25 -4.09
CA TYR A 176 12.26 5.19 -5.57
C TYR A 176 10.92 4.67 -6.07
N ARG A 177 10.37 3.63 -5.43
CA ARG A 177 9.06 3.07 -5.77
C ARG A 177 7.94 4.05 -5.47
N LYS A 178 8.03 4.80 -4.36
CA LYS A 178 7.07 5.86 -4.05
C LYS A 178 7.05 6.92 -5.15
N ILE A 179 8.21 7.50 -5.51
CA ILE A 179 8.27 8.53 -6.57
C ILE A 179 7.76 7.97 -7.91
N LEU A 180 8.15 6.74 -8.24
CA LEU A 180 7.69 6.06 -9.45
C LEU A 180 6.17 5.92 -9.51
N VAL A 181 5.53 5.51 -8.42
CA VAL A 181 4.11 5.15 -8.39
C VAL A 181 3.21 6.34 -8.07
N CYS A 182 3.61 7.22 -7.16
CA CYS A 182 2.81 8.35 -6.70
C CYS A 182 2.97 9.58 -7.59
N ASP A 183 4.15 9.82 -8.16
CA ASP A 183 4.42 11.06 -8.90
C ASP A 183 4.58 10.81 -10.41
N LEU A 184 5.53 9.95 -10.78
CA LEU A 184 5.84 9.68 -12.19
C LEU A 184 4.72 8.91 -12.90
N GLY A 185 4.12 7.92 -12.23
CA GLY A 185 3.05 7.07 -12.77
C GLY A 185 1.85 7.88 -13.26
N PRO A 186 1.23 8.72 -12.41
CA PRO A 186 0.13 9.61 -12.80
C PRO A 186 0.47 10.52 -13.98
N LEU A 187 1.68 11.09 -14.00
CA LEU A 187 2.14 11.96 -15.07
C LEU A 187 2.26 11.20 -16.39
N LEU A 188 2.93 10.05 -16.38
CA LEU A 188 3.12 9.21 -17.54
C LEU A 188 1.79 8.76 -18.17
N VAL A 189 0.86 8.30 -17.34
CA VAL A 189 -0.45 7.82 -17.82
C VAL A 189 -1.29 8.97 -18.37
N SER A 190 -1.09 10.20 -17.89
CA SER A 190 -1.86 11.37 -18.37
C SER A 190 -1.29 11.92 -19.67
N THR A 191 0.02 12.14 -19.72
CA THR A 191 0.69 12.95 -20.75
C THR A 191 1.27 12.13 -21.90
N SER A 192 1.73 10.91 -21.63
CA SER A 192 2.56 10.16 -22.60
C SER A 192 1.80 9.04 -23.34
N THR A 193 2.26 8.74 -24.55
CA THR A 193 1.85 7.58 -25.35
C THR A 193 2.62 6.34 -24.92
N LEU A 194 2.40 5.88 -23.69
CA LEU A 194 2.98 4.62 -23.23
C LEU A 194 2.46 3.45 -24.07
N ASN A 195 3.36 2.54 -24.44
CA ASN A 195 2.98 1.27 -25.03
C ASN A 195 2.30 0.36 -24.00
N GLN A 196 1.60 -0.67 -24.48
CA GLN A 196 0.84 -1.59 -23.65
C GLN A 196 1.73 -2.31 -22.61
N LYS A 197 2.96 -2.68 -22.99
CA LYS A 197 3.93 -3.36 -22.12
C LYS A 197 4.32 -2.51 -20.91
N ASN A 198 4.59 -1.22 -21.11
CA ASN A 198 4.97 -0.30 -20.05
C ASN A 198 3.79 0.05 -19.15
N LEU A 199 2.56 0.11 -19.69
CA LEU A 199 1.34 0.25 -18.89
C LEU A 199 1.14 -0.94 -17.94
N TYR A 200 1.33 -2.17 -18.42
CA TYR A 200 1.26 -3.36 -17.56
C TYR A 200 2.40 -3.40 -16.53
N LYS A 201 3.64 -3.03 -16.93
CA LYS A 201 4.79 -2.93 -16.02
C LYS A 201 4.51 -1.94 -14.88
N MET A 202 3.96 -0.77 -15.23
CA MET A 202 3.54 0.24 -14.24
C MET A 202 2.45 -0.31 -13.34
N LEU A 203 1.38 -0.89 -13.91
CA LEU A 203 0.27 -1.46 -13.15
C LEU A 203 0.72 -2.51 -12.14
N THR A 204 1.62 -3.42 -12.54
CA THR A 204 2.20 -4.41 -11.62
C THR A 204 2.95 -3.74 -10.48
N LYS A 205 3.84 -2.77 -10.77
CA LYS A 205 4.62 -2.08 -9.72
C LYS A 205 3.76 -1.23 -8.78
N THR A 206 2.75 -0.56 -9.32
CA THR A 206 1.75 0.17 -8.55
C THR A 206 0.96 -0.76 -7.62
N THR A 207 0.51 -1.91 -8.14
CA THR A 207 -0.25 -2.89 -7.36
C THR A 207 0.61 -3.52 -6.27
N GLU A 208 1.85 -3.91 -6.59
CA GLU A 208 2.83 -4.47 -5.65
C GLU A 208 3.10 -3.50 -4.48
N PHE A 209 3.34 -2.22 -4.79
CA PHE A 209 3.64 -1.19 -3.80
C PHE A 209 2.46 -0.90 -2.87
N TYR A 210 1.29 -0.56 -3.42
CA TYR A 210 0.14 -0.17 -2.59
C TYR A 210 -0.43 -1.33 -1.77
N ILE A 211 -0.47 -2.55 -2.32
CA ILE A 211 -0.92 -3.72 -1.56
C ILE A 211 0.04 -4.00 -0.41
N THR A 212 1.35 -4.06 -0.67
CA THR A 212 2.33 -4.31 0.40
C THR A 212 2.29 -3.22 1.47
N TYR A 213 2.12 -1.97 1.07
CA TYR A 213 2.00 -0.83 1.99
C TYR A 213 0.73 -0.89 2.85
N ALA A 214 -0.42 -1.16 2.23
CA ALA A 214 -1.70 -1.24 2.94
C ALA A 214 -1.79 -2.46 3.86
N MET A 215 -1.32 -3.63 3.41
CA MET A 215 -1.32 -4.86 4.20
C MET A 215 -0.25 -4.84 5.31
N GLY A 216 0.88 -4.14 5.08
CA GLY A 216 2.00 -4.04 6.02
C GLY A 216 1.80 -3.03 7.16
N GLY A 217 0.62 -2.41 7.28
CA GLY A 217 0.31 -1.51 8.39
C GLY A 217 0.89 -0.10 8.24
N HIS A 218 1.02 0.41 7.01
CA HIS A 218 1.48 1.78 6.73
C HIS A 218 2.90 2.08 7.24
N SER A 219 3.84 1.19 6.96
CA SER A 219 5.25 1.38 7.35
C SER A 219 5.83 2.69 6.83
N ILE A 220 6.58 3.40 7.67
CA ILE A 220 7.30 4.63 7.28
C ILE A 220 8.24 4.34 6.11
N ILE A 221 8.15 5.16 5.06
CA ILE A 221 9.03 5.05 3.90
C ILE A 221 10.35 5.73 4.24
N GLN A 222 11.41 4.94 4.37
CA GLN A 222 12.74 5.42 4.71
C GLN A 222 13.32 6.32 3.61
N ASN A 223 14.27 7.19 3.98
CA ASN A 223 14.98 8.11 3.10
C ASN A 223 14.08 9.15 2.40
N LEU A 224 12.98 9.52 3.03
CA LEU A 224 12.11 10.63 2.62
C LEU A 224 11.87 11.59 3.79
N PRO A 225 11.61 12.89 3.50
CA PRO A 225 11.18 13.85 4.51
C PRO A 225 9.90 13.41 5.23
N ASP A 226 9.68 13.90 6.46
CA ASP A 226 8.51 13.52 7.27
C ASP A 226 7.16 13.86 6.62
N THR A 227 7.12 14.88 5.77
CA THR A 227 5.94 15.26 4.99
C THR A 227 5.61 14.26 3.88
N GLU A 228 6.63 13.55 3.38
CA GLU A 228 6.58 12.64 2.24
C GLU A 228 6.79 11.17 2.62
N ASN A 229 6.92 10.83 3.90
CA ASN A 229 7.24 9.45 4.29
C ASN A 229 6.00 8.53 4.43
N TYR A 230 4.79 9.06 4.27
CA TYR A 230 3.52 8.34 4.42
C TYR A 230 2.57 8.51 3.23
N ILE A 231 1.57 7.63 3.15
CA ILE A 231 0.48 7.67 2.17
C ILE A 231 -0.85 7.63 2.93
N LYS A 232 -1.68 8.66 2.73
CA LYS A 232 -2.95 8.84 3.45
C LYS A 232 -4.00 7.81 3.05
N THR A 233 -4.17 7.58 1.75
CA THR A 233 -5.32 6.84 1.18
C THR A 233 -4.85 5.79 0.16
N PRO A 234 -4.05 4.78 0.57
CA PRO A 234 -3.38 3.88 -0.37
C PRO A 234 -4.32 3.06 -1.26
N TRP A 235 -5.51 2.70 -0.76
CA TRP A 235 -6.51 1.99 -1.55
C TRP A 235 -7.15 2.87 -2.63
N GLU A 236 -7.48 4.12 -2.30
CA GLU A 236 -8.08 5.07 -3.23
C GLU A 236 -7.07 5.46 -4.32
N ASP A 237 -5.81 5.68 -3.93
CA ASP A 237 -4.71 5.99 -4.85
C ASP A 237 -4.43 4.82 -5.80
N LEU A 238 -4.47 3.57 -5.30
CA LEU A 238 -4.38 2.36 -6.12
C LEU A 238 -5.55 2.26 -7.11
N PHE A 239 -6.79 2.44 -6.65
CA PHE A 239 -7.99 2.35 -7.50
C PHE A 239 -7.97 3.43 -8.58
N ALA A 240 -7.63 4.67 -8.23
CA ALA A 240 -7.48 5.77 -9.18
C ALA A 240 -6.39 5.48 -10.22
N SER A 241 -5.26 4.93 -9.80
CA SER A 241 -4.16 4.57 -10.71
C SER A 241 -4.57 3.46 -11.67
N CYS A 242 -5.21 2.40 -11.17
CA CYS A 242 -5.74 1.31 -11.99
C CYS A 242 -6.82 1.78 -12.97
N GLU A 243 -7.70 2.70 -12.55
CA GLU A 243 -8.73 3.27 -13.42
C GLU A 243 -8.12 4.10 -14.56
N ARG A 244 -7.10 4.93 -14.27
CA ARG A 244 -6.37 5.71 -15.30
C ARG A 244 -5.64 4.82 -16.30
N ILE A 245 -4.92 3.80 -15.81
CA ILE A 245 -4.22 2.83 -16.69
C ILE A 245 -5.24 2.03 -17.51
N GLY A 246 -6.31 1.55 -16.86
CA GLY A 246 -7.41 0.85 -17.52
C GLY A 246 -8.10 1.71 -18.59
N LYS A 247 -8.21 3.02 -18.39
CA LYS A 247 -8.73 3.94 -19.42
C LYS A 247 -7.86 3.95 -20.68
N LYS A 248 -6.52 3.96 -20.54
CA LYS A 248 -5.57 3.89 -21.67
C LYS A 248 -5.56 2.52 -22.35
N LEU A 249 -5.79 1.45 -21.59
CA LEU A 249 -5.92 0.08 -22.10
C LEU A 249 -7.34 -0.26 -22.58
N SER A 250 -8.27 0.70 -22.61
CA SER A 250 -9.66 0.49 -23.03
C SER A 250 -10.42 -0.59 -22.24
N TRP A 251 -10.13 -0.71 -20.95
CA TRP A 251 -10.71 -1.71 -20.05
C TRP A 251 -12.18 -1.46 -19.69
N GLU A 252 -13.06 -2.43 -19.95
CA GLU A 252 -14.48 -2.42 -19.50
C GLU A 252 -14.65 -2.34 -17.96
N LEU A 253 -13.81 -3.05 -17.21
CA LEU A 253 -13.78 -3.12 -15.73
C LEU A 253 -13.03 -1.96 -15.06
N ARG A 254 -12.54 -0.95 -15.80
CA ARG A 254 -11.71 0.14 -15.23
C ARG A 254 -12.34 0.84 -14.02
N SER A 255 -13.66 0.99 -14.02
CA SER A 255 -14.40 1.71 -12.96
C SER A 255 -14.94 0.80 -11.84
N VAL A 256 -14.65 -0.51 -11.89
CA VAL A 256 -15.16 -1.48 -10.90
C VAL A 256 -14.54 -1.25 -9.53
N LEU A 257 -13.26 -0.90 -9.49
CA LEU A 257 -12.52 -0.68 -8.24
C LEU A 257 -13.06 0.53 -7.47
N SER A 258 -13.49 1.57 -8.19
CA SER A 258 -14.06 2.80 -7.63
C SER A 258 -15.55 2.68 -7.28
N GLN A 259 -16.17 1.50 -7.43
CA GLN A 259 -17.58 1.29 -7.06
C GLN A 259 -17.75 1.22 -5.54
N SER A 260 -18.60 2.08 -4.98
CA SER A 260 -18.94 2.04 -3.55
C SER A 260 -19.71 0.77 -3.15
N ASP A 261 -20.55 0.24 -4.06
CA ASP A 261 -21.37 -0.94 -3.81
C ASP A 261 -20.62 -2.23 -4.21
N LYS A 262 -20.16 -2.96 -3.18
CA LYS A 262 -19.47 -4.25 -3.29
C LYS A 262 -20.25 -5.29 -4.11
N ARG A 263 -21.59 -5.33 -3.98
CA ARG A 263 -22.44 -6.29 -4.69
C ARG A 263 -22.57 -5.95 -6.17
N LYS A 264 -22.64 -4.65 -6.51
CA LYS A 264 -22.60 -4.21 -7.91
C LYS A 264 -21.24 -4.48 -8.54
N ALA A 265 -20.15 -4.25 -7.82
CA ALA A 265 -18.80 -4.58 -8.29
C ALA A 265 -18.68 -6.07 -8.64
N TRP A 266 -19.12 -6.96 -7.73
CA TRP A 266 -19.14 -8.41 -7.98
C TRP A 266 -20.01 -8.78 -9.19
N LYS A 267 -21.24 -8.25 -9.30
CA LYS A 267 -22.12 -8.52 -10.44
C LYS A 267 -21.46 -8.15 -11.77
N LYS A 268 -20.79 -7.00 -11.83
CA LYS A 268 -20.08 -6.54 -13.03
C LYS A 268 -18.91 -7.48 -13.38
N VAL A 269 -18.06 -7.83 -12.40
CA VAL A 269 -16.95 -8.78 -12.62
C VAL A 269 -17.46 -10.16 -13.02
N SER A 270 -18.48 -10.69 -12.34
CA SER A 270 -19.07 -11.99 -12.63
C SER A 270 -19.69 -12.04 -14.03
N SER A 271 -20.40 -10.98 -14.46
CA SER A 271 -20.93 -10.86 -15.82
C SER A 271 -19.83 -10.85 -16.87
N PHE A 272 -18.73 -10.15 -16.59
CA PHE A 272 -17.58 -10.08 -17.48
C PHE A 272 -16.81 -11.41 -17.55
N ALA A 273 -16.65 -12.09 -16.43
CA ALA A 273 -16.08 -13.43 -16.37
C ALA A 273 -16.90 -14.46 -17.17
N LYS A 274 -18.22 -14.31 -17.26
CA LYS A 274 -19.05 -15.13 -18.16
C LYS A 274 -18.78 -14.84 -19.63
N LYS A 275 -18.61 -13.56 -20.01
CA LYS A 275 -18.19 -13.18 -21.37
C LYS A 275 -16.83 -13.80 -21.74
N PHE A 276 -15.87 -13.78 -20.81
CA PHE A 276 -14.55 -14.38 -21.00
C PHE A 276 -14.62 -15.87 -21.34
N VAL A 277 -15.45 -16.64 -20.61
CA VAL A 277 -15.65 -18.08 -20.88
C VAL A 277 -16.20 -18.32 -22.27
N ILE A 278 -17.05 -17.42 -22.79
CA ILE A 278 -17.63 -17.52 -24.12
C ILE A 278 -16.62 -17.11 -25.21
N ALA A 279 -15.74 -16.15 -24.93
CA ALA A 279 -14.80 -15.57 -25.89
C ALA A 279 -13.49 -16.36 -26.10
N SER A 280 -13.44 -17.64 -25.72
CA SER A 280 -12.29 -18.55 -25.92
C SER A 280 -10.93 -17.98 -25.45
N ASN A 281 -10.82 -17.65 -24.16
CA ASN A 281 -9.55 -17.38 -23.48
C ASN A 281 -8.68 -16.24 -24.07
N ASN A 282 -9.29 -15.12 -24.46
CA ASN A 282 -8.55 -13.91 -24.86
C ASN A 282 -7.60 -13.44 -23.73
N SER A 283 -6.30 -13.36 -24.01
CA SER A 283 -5.25 -12.96 -23.06
C SER A 283 -5.48 -11.59 -22.44
N GLU A 284 -6.06 -10.63 -23.16
CA GLU A 284 -6.31 -9.28 -22.65
C GLU A 284 -7.46 -9.25 -21.64
N LEU A 285 -8.54 -9.99 -21.92
CA LEU A 285 -9.65 -10.15 -20.98
C LEU A 285 -9.21 -10.89 -19.71
N SER A 286 -8.32 -11.88 -19.84
CA SER A 286 -7.71 -12.60 -18.71
C SER A 286 -6.93 -11.63 -17.81
N LYS A 287 -6.04 -10.82 -18.37
CA LYS A 287 -5.24 -9.84 -17.61
C LYS A 287 -6.12 -8.87 -16.84
N GLN A 288 -7.15 -8.33 -17.49
CA GLN A 288 -8.07 -7.41 -16.84
C GLN A 288 -8.79 -8.04 -15.63
N LEU A 289 -9.28 -9.27 -15.80
CA LEU A 289 -9.92 -10.02 -14.73
C LEU A 289 -8.95 -10.35 -13.60
N VAL A 290 -7.72 -10.73 -13.91
CA VAL A 290 -6.69 -11.05 -12.93
C VAL A 290 -6.32 -9.81 -12.12
N PHE A 291 -6.02 -8.66 -12.76
CA PHE A 291 -5.68 -7.44 -12.03
C PHE A 291 -6.84 -6.92 -11.19
N CYS A 292 -8.03 -6.74 -11.78
CA CYS A 292 -9.18 -6.20 -11.04
C CYS A 292 -9.65 -7.18 -9.96
N GLY A 293 -9.70 -8.48 -10.27
CA GLY A 293 -10.09 -9.52 -9.35
C GLY A 293 -9.11 -9.68 -8.19
N MET A 294 -7.80 -9.66 -8.45
CA MET A 294 -6.77 -9.74 -7.41
C MET A 294 -6.83 -8.55 -6.46
N ILE A 295 -6.96 -7.33 -6.97
CA ILE A 295 -7.04 -6.12 -6.13
C ILE A 295 -8.29 -6.17 -5.23
N LEU A 296 -9.45 -6.55 -5.79
CA LEU A 296 -10.69 -6.69 -5.01
C LEU A 296 -10.63 -7.85 -4.02
N PHE A 297 -10.02 -8.98 -4.41
CA PHE A 297 -9.78 -10.11 -3.53
C PHE A 297 -8.96 -9.69 -2.32
N VAL A 298 -7.79 -9.07 -2.53
CA VAL A 298 -6.91 -8.65 -1.45
C VAL A 298 -7.57 -7.56 -0.59
N ARG A 299 -8.33 -6.63 -1.20
CA ARG A 299 -9.13 -5.64 -0.45
C ARG A 299 -10.15 -6.30 0.47
N HIS A 300 -10.87 -7.31 -0.01
CA HIS A 300 -11.84 -8.04 0.82
C HIS A 300 -11.17 -8.88 1.89
N VAL A 301 -10.00 -9.48 1.62
CA VAL A 301 -9.21 -10.17 2.65
C VAL A 301 -8.68 -9.19 3.70
N PHE A 302 -8.24 -8.01 3.30
CA PHE A 302 -7.84 -6.94 4.24
C PHE A 302 -9.02 -6.55 5.15
N ASP A 303 -10.17 -6.25 4.56
CA ASP A 303 -11.35 -5.87 5.33
C ASP A 303 -11.86 -7.02 6.21
N TYR A 304 -11.75 -8.27 5.74
CA TYR A 304 -12.05 -9.48 6.51
C TYR A 304 -11.13 -9.60 7.72
N ASN A 305 -9.81 -9.50 7.53
CA ASN A 305 -8.85 -9.54 8.62
C ASN A 305 -9.05 -8.39 9.62
N LYS A 306 -9.49 -7.22 9.13
CA LYS A 306 -9.86 -6.09 9.99
C LYS A 306 -11.13 -6.38 10.78
N SER A 307 -12.19 -6.91 10.15
CA SER A 307 -13.45 -7.23 10.84
C SER A 307 -13.34 -8.40 11.81
N LEU A 308 -12.35 -9.29 11.63
CA LEU A 308 -12.01 -10.31 12.63
C LEU A 308 -11.44 -9.71 13.92
N LYS A 309 -10.81 -8.53 13.87
CA LYS A 309 -10.25 -7.84 15.04
C LYS A 309 -11.22 -6.75 15.50
N ILE A 310 -11.80 -6.94 16.68
CA ILE A 310 -12.73 -5.97 17.26
C ILE A 310 -11.90 -4.88 17.96
N GLU A 311 -12.38 -3.62 17.91
CA GLU A 311 -11.70 -2.45 18.47
C GLU A 311 -11.31 -2.59 19.96
N ASN A 312 -12.03 -3.43 20.70
CA ASN A 312 -11.77 -3.74 22.11
C ASN A 312 -10.58 -4.70 22.33
N GLY A 313 -9.88 -5.11 21.26
CA GLY A 313 -8.76 -6.05 21.33
C GLY A 313 -9.16 -7.54 21.35
N SER A 314 -10.45 -7.87 21.27
CA SER A 314 -10.90 -9.26 21.04
C SER A 314 -10.86 -9.63 19.56
N GLU A 315 -10.70 -10.92 19.27
CA GLU A 315 -10.72 -11.45 17.91
C GLU A 315 -11.84 -12.47 17.73
N TYR A 316 -12.32 -12.64 16.50
CA TYR A 316 -13.24 -13.72 16.13
C TYR A 316 -12.47 -14.97 15.71
N LEU A 317 -13.00 -16.14 16.04
CA LEU A 317 -12.49 -17.44 15.61
C LEU A 317 -13.60 -18.28 14.99
N LEU A 318 -13.34 -18.89 13.83
CA LEU A 318 -14.25 -19.83 13.19
C LEU A 318 -14.21 -21.18 13.92
N VAL A 319 -15.36 -21.64 14.41
CA VAL A 319 -15.51 -22.90 15.14
C VAL A 319 -16.66 -23.74 14.59
N LYS A 320 -16.66 -25.05 14.91
CA LYS A 320 -17.71 -25.97 14.46
C LYS A 320 -18.98 -25.77 15.31
N ALA A 321 -20.15 -25.70 14.66
CA ALA A 321 -21.43 -25.72 15.33
C ALA A 321 -21.69 -27.08 15.99
N ILE A 322 -21.99 -27.06 17.29
CA ILE A 322 -22.30 -28.29 18.04
C ILE A 322 -23.82 -28.44 18.07
N LYS A 323 -24.34 -29.34 17.25
CA LYS A 323 -25.77 -29.68 17.27
C LYS A 323 -26.03 -30.55 18.49
N GLY A 324 -27.11 -30.27 19.23
CA GLY A 324 -27.50 -31.07 20.38
C GLY A 324 -27.78 -32.53 20.00
N PRO A 325 -27.85 -33.45 20.97
CA PRO A 325 -28.09 -34.86 20.73
C PRO A 325 -29.50 -35.08 20.16
N LYS A 326 -29.65 -35.01 18.83
CA LYS A 326 -30.86 -35.48 18.16
C LYS A 326 -30.85 -37.00 18.12
N VAL A 327 -31.93 -37.61 18.61
CA VAL A 327 -32.28 -39.00 18.32
C VAL A 327 -32.53 -39.08 16.81
N GLN A 328 -31.53 -39.48 16.03
CA GLN A 328 -31.77 -39.93 14.66
C GLN A 328 -31.10 -41.29 14.43
N ILE A 329 -31.99 -42.27 14.38
CA ILE A 329 -31.84 -43.60 13.81
C ILE A 329 -31.31 -43.44 12.37
N ASN A 330 -30.22 -44.13 12.05
CA ASN A 330 -29.78 -44.47 10.70
C ASN A 330 -29.55 -43.30 9.71
N LYS A 331 -28.63 -42.38 10.02
CA LYS A 331 -27.82 -41.76 8.95
C LYS A 331 -26.36 -42.17 9.12
N PRO A 332 -25.70 -42.66 8.06
CA PRO A 332 -24.29 -43.02 8.12
C PRO A 332 -23.44 -41.82 8.56
N PRO A 333 -22.24 -42.06 9.13
CA PRO A 333 -21.31 -40.98 9.48
C PRO A 333 -21.19 -40.06 8.28
N LEU A 334 -21.19 -38.74 8.52
CA LEU A 334 -21.02 -37.69 7.52
C LEU A 334 -20.14 -38.22 6.38
N LYS A 335 -20.76 -38.57 5.26
CA LYS A 335 -19.98 -38.90 4.07
C LYS A 335 -19.18 -37.63 3.82
N GLN A 336 -17.86 -37.76 3.85
CA GLN A 336 -16.88 -36.79 3.35
C GLN A 336 -17.18 -36.30 1.90
N ALA A 337 -18.22 -36.85 1.27
CA ALA A 337 -18.64 -36.63 -0.10
C ALA A 337 -19.67 -35.49 -0.33
N VAL A 338 -19.96 -34.62 0.67
CA VAL A 338 -20.79 -33.41 0.43
C VAL A 338 -20.00 -32.10 0.55
N LEU A 339 -18.73 -32.16 0.98
CA LEU A 339 -17.80 -31.01 0.99
C LEU A 339 -16.62 -31.20 0.02
N SER A 340 -16.67 -32.23 -0.82
CA SER A 340 -15.75 -32.37 -1.95
C SER A 340 -16.11 -31.33 -3.02
N ILE A 341 -15.39 -30.21 -2.98
CA ILE A 341 -15.46 -29.10 -3.94
C ILE A 341 -16.81 -28.37 -3.89
N ALA A 342 -17.07 -27.63 -2.81
CA ALA A 342 -18.11 -26.60 -2.86
C ALA A 342 -17.70 -25.53 -3.88
N THR A 343 -18.16 -25.69 -5.12
CA THR A 343 -18.06 -24.71 -6.22
C THR A 343 -18.94 -23.47 -5.98
N LYS A 344 -19.60 -23.38 -4.81
CA LYS A 344 -20.33 -22.20 -4.32
C LYS A 344 -20.36 -22.23 -2.79
N LEU A 345 -20.09 -21.09 -2.17
CA LEU A 345 -20.29 -20.89 -0.73
C LEU A 345 -21.78 -20.99 -0.39
N ASN A 346 -22.15 -21.78 0.62
CA ASN A 346 -23.51 -21.80 1.14
C ASN A 346 -23.57 -20.99 2.45
N GLU A 347 -24.14 -19.79 2.36
CA GLU A 347 -24.21 -18.82 3.45
C GLU A 347 -24.99 -19.32 4.67
N SER A 348 -25.97 -20.21 4.48
CA SER A 348 -26.73 -20.75 5.60
C SER A 348 -25.91 -21.66 6.53
N LEU A 349 -24.72 -22.08 6.11
CA LEU A 349 -23.84 -22.96 6.89
C LEU A 349 -23.02 -22.21 7.95
N ILE A 350 -22.77 -20.90 7.78
CA ILE A 350 -21.89 -20.12 8.66
C ILE A 350 -22.71 -19.06 9.40
N GLY A 351 -22.68 -19.10 10.74
CA GLY A 351 -23.23 -18.06 11.61
C GLY A 351 -22.17 -17.16 12.23
N ILE A 352 -22.61 -16.07 12.86
CA ILE A 352 -21.79 -15.20 13.72
C ILE A 352 -22.56 -15.07 15.03
N THR A 353 -21.87 -15.08 16.17
CA THR A 353 -22.52 -15.03 17.49
C THR A 353 -23.24 -13.72 17.79
N ASP A 354 -22.87 -12.68 17.05
CA ASP A 354 -23.27 -11.30 17.19
C ASP A 354 -23.97 -10.85 15.89
N ASP A 355 -24.83 -9.83 15.94
CA ASP A 355 -25.60 -9.32 14.78
C ASP A 355 -24.71 -8.69 13.68
N SER A 356 -23.38 -8.64 13.85
CA SER A 356 -22.46 -8.07 12.88
C SER A 356 -22.33 -8.96 11.63
N SER A 357 -22.98 -8.60 10.53
CA SER A 357 -22.91 -9.35 9.26
C SER A 357 -21.63 -9.09 8.45
N GLU A 358 -20.80 -8.13 8.85
CA GLU A 358 -19.67 -7.64 8.03
C GLU A 358 -18.63 -8.72 7.77
N VAL A 359 -18.23 -9.49 8.80
CA VAL A 359 -17.24 -10.57 8.68
C VAL A 359 -17.66 -11.57 7.61
N LEU A 360 -18.94 -12.00 7.63
CA LEU A 360 -19.48 -12.95 6.68
C LEU A 360 -19.57 -12.36 5.26
N ASP A 361 -19.99 -11.09 5.15
CA ASP A 361 -20.07 -10.39 3.87
C ASP A 361 -18.68 -10.26 3.21
N HIS A 362 -17.64 -9.89 3.98
CA HIS A 362 -16.26 -9.78 3.48
C HIS A 362 -15.67 -11.15 3.15
N PHE A 363 -15.87 -12.16 4.00
CA PHE A 363 -15.45 -13.54 3.75
C PHE A 363 -16.06 -14.10 2.47
N LYS A 364 -17.37 -13.90 2.28
CA LYS A 364 -18.09 -14.33 1.08
C LYS A 364 -17.56 -13.67 -0.18
N MET A 365 -17.34 -12.36 -0.15
CA MET A 365 -16.78 -11.66 -1.30
C MET A 365 -15.36 -12.13 -1.62
N ALA A 366 -14.51 -12.27 -0.60
CA ALA A 366 -13.16 -12.80 -0.77
C ALA A 366 -13.18 -14.22 -1.36
N PHE A 367 -14.05 -15.11 -0.87
CA PHE A 367 -14.23 -16.47 -1.41
C PHE A 367 -14.63 -16.45 -2.89
N ASN A 368 -15.62 -15.63 -3.25
CA ASN A 368 -16.10 -15.52 -4.63
C ASN A 368 -14.99 -15.06 -5.60
N TYR A 369 -14.16 -14.09 -5.21
CA TYR A 369 -13.03 -13.65 -6.03
C TYR A 369 -11.90 -14.69 -6.06
N TRP A 370 -11.57 -15.31 -4.93
CA TRP A 370 -10.58 -16.38 -4.86
C TRP A 370 -10.95 -17.52 -5.81
N GLU A 371 -12.19 -18.01 -5.71
CA GLU A 371 -12.72 -19.08 -6.56
C GLU A 371 -12.65 -18.70 -8.05
N LEU A 372 -13.05 -17.47 -8.38
CA LEU A 372 -13.01 -16.98 -9.75
C LEU A 372 -11.58 -16.98 -10.33
N LEU A 373 -10.58 -16.62 -9.51
CA LEU A 373 -9.19 -16.52 -9.91
C LEU A 373 -8.50 -17.89 -9.98
N THR A 374 -8.85 -18.83 -9.11
CA THR A 374 -8.16 -20.12 -9.00
C THR A 374 -8.77 -21.24 -9.85
N ASN A 375 -10.08 -21.20 -10.11
CA ASN A 375 -10.77 -22.34 -10.73
C ASN A 375 -10.80 -22.32 -12.27
N LYS A 376 -10.34 -21.23 -12.91
CA LYS A 376 -10.44 -21.07 -14.37
C LYS A 376 -9.07 -20.86 -15.00
N GLU A 377 -8.64 -21.81 -15.84
CA GLU A 377 -7.50 -21.60 -16.75
C GLU A 377 -7.92 -20.76 -17.95
N PRO A 378 -7.07 -19.84 -18.49
CA PRO A 378 -5.68 -19.52 -18.12
C PRO A 378 -5.50 -18.52 -16.96
N MET A 379 -6.60 -17.96 -16.40
CA MET A 379 -6.52 -16.94 -15.35
C MET A 379 -5.77 -17.40 -14.11
N CYS A 380 -5.90 -18.68 -13.75
CA CYS A 380 -5.20 -19.28 -12.61
C CYS A 380 -3.68 -19.11 -12.72
N THR A 381 -3.08 -19.43 -13.87
CA THR A 381 -1.62 -19.27 -14.06
C THR A 381 -1.16 -17.81 -13.94
N ASP A 382 -1.91 -16.87 -14.51
CA ASP A 382 -1.58 -15.44 -14.45
C ASP A 382 -1.78 -14.88 -13.03
N TYR A 383 -2.80 -15.35 -12.31
CA TYR A 383 -3.03 -15.05 -10.90
C TYR A 383 -1.84 -15.50 -10.05
N TRP A 384 -1.38 -16.75 -10.15
CA TRP A 384 -0.27 -17.24 -9.34
C TRP A 384 1.04 -16.51 -9.62
N LYS A 385 1.30 -16.14 -10.87
CA LYS A 385 2.47 -15.30 -11.23
C LYS A 385 2.41 -13.94 -10.53
N LEU A 386 1.25 -13.28 -10.58
CA LEU A 386 1.06 -11.97 -9.94
C LEU A 386 1.09 -12.10 -8.41
N SER A 387 0.48 -13.14 -7.86
CA SER A 387 0.48 -13.47 -6.43
C SER A 387 1.90 -13.63 -5.89
N ALA A 388 2.74 -14.40 -6.59
CA ALA A 388 4.13 -14.63 -6.22
C ALA A 388 4.97 -13.33 -6.27
N GLN A 389 4.72 -12.45 -7.25
CA GLN A 389 5.40 -11.16 -7.34
C GLN A 389 5.04 -10.22 -6.18
N ILE A 390 3.76 -10.17 -5.80
CA ILE A 390 3.26 -9.32 -4.71
C ILE A 390 3.50 -9.97 -3.33
N LYS A 391 3.81 -11.28 -3.30
CA LYS A 391 3.90 -12.10 -2.08
C LYS A 391 2.60 -12.14 -1.29
N VAL A 392 1.46 -12.25 -1.99
CA VAL A 392 0.11 -12.22 -1.39
C VAL A 392 -0.07 -13.28 -0.30
N ASP A 393 0.60 -14.42 -0.44
CA ASP A 393 0.59 -15.53 0.52
C ASP A 393 0.94 -15.10 1.95
N THR A 394 1.76 -14.07 2.11
CA THR A 394 2.16 -13.55 3.43
C THR A 394 1.01 -12.90 4.21
N PHE A 395 -0.08 -12.51 3.53
CA PHE A 395 -1.18 -11.76 4.14
C PHE A 395 -2.52 -12.54 4.15
N ILE A 396 -2.67 -13.56 3.31
CA ILE A 396 -3.95 -14.30 3.14
C ILE A 396 -4.07 -15.55 4.01
N GLY A 397 -3.06 -15.85 4.85
CA GLY A 397 -2.98 -17.09 5.62
C GLY A 397 -4.22 -17.39 6.46
N GLN A 398 -4.72 -16.39 7.22
CA GLN A 398 -5.93 -16.57 8.03
C GLN A 398 -7.15 -16.94 7.17
N PHE A 399 -7.37 -16.22 6.07
CA PHE A 399 -8.46 -16.48 5.14
C PHE A 399 -8.37 -17.90 4.52
N LEU A 400 -7.17 -18.34 4.14
CA LEU A 400 -6.97 -19.70 3.62
C LEU A 400 -7.24 -20.76 4.69
N ASN A 401 -6.86 -20.53 5.93
CA ASN A 401 -7.17 -21.44 7.05
C ASN A 401 -8.69 -21.59 7.22
N ASP A 402 -9.44 -20.49 7.17
CA ASP A 402 -10.90 -20.52 7.30
C ASP A 402 -11.57 -21.20 6.10
N ILE A 403 -11.00 -21.10 4.89
CA ILE A 403 -11.42 -21.90 3.74
C ILE A 403 -11.16 -23.39 3.96
N GLU A 404 -9.97 -23.78 4.40
CA GLU A 404 -9.67 -25.20 4.66
C GLU A 404 -10.58 -25.78 5.76
N PHE A 405 -10.90 -24.96 6.77
CA PHE A 405 -11.86 -25.31 7.81
C PHE A 405 -13.26 -25.49 7.22
N TYR A 406 -13.70 -24.55 6.38
CA TYR A 406 -14.95 -24.63 5.65
C TYR A 406 -15.03 -25.87 4.77
N GLN A 407 -13.95 -26.24 4.07
CA GLN A 407 -13.86 -27.43 3.21
C GLN A 407 -13.72 -28.75 3.99
N GLY A 408 -13.61 -28.72 5.32
CA GLY A 408 -13.46 -29.90 6.16
C GLY A 408 -12.06 -30.54 6.13
N LYS A 409 -11.04 -29.81 5.66
CA LYS A 409 -9.63 -30.27 5.58
C LYS A 409 -8.89 -30.08 6.92
N TYR A 410 -9.49 -30.53 8.03
CA TYR A 410 -9.02 -30.24 9.39
C TYR A 410 -7.59 -30.70 9.69
N LYS A 411 -7.10 -31.76 9.03
CA LYS A 411 -5.74 -32.29 9.26
C LYS A 411 -4.64 -31.33 8.81
N ASN A 412 -4.88 -30.50 7.80
CA ASN A 412 -3.89 -29.53 7.32
C ASN A 412 -3.72 -28.36 8.31
N LEU A 413 -4.81 -27.98 8.97
CA LEU A 413 -4.89 -26.83 9.87
C LEU A 413 -4.03 -26.94 11.11
N PHE A 414 -3.66 -28.15 11.55
CA PHE A 414 -2.74 -28.32 12.68
C PHE A 414 -1.39 -27.62 12.46
N LYS A 415 -0.93 -27.49 11.20
CA LYS A 415 0.31 -26.77 10.88
C LYS A 415 0.18 -25.25 10.96
N ALA A 416 -1.06 -24.75 10.85
CA ALA A 416 -1.37 -23.32 10.83
C ALA A 416 -1.74 -22.77 12.23
N VAL A 417 -1.85 -23.66 13.23
CA VAL A 417 -2.09 -23.27 14.63
C VAL A 417 -0.90 -22.46 15.15
N PRO A 418 -1.12 -21.34 15.87
CA PRO A 418 -0.04 -20.53 16.42
C PRO A 418 0.92 -21.34 17.31
N VAL A 419 2.22 -21.06 17.20
CA VAL A 419 3.25 -21.73 18.01
C VAL A 419 3.20 -21.26 19.47
N HIS A 420 3.04 -19.95 19.67
CA HIS A 420 2.99 -19.33 20.98
C HIS A 420 1.74 -19.74 21.76
N GLU A 421 1.92 -20.07 23.03
CA GLU A 421 0.84 -20.44 23.94
C GLU A 421 -0.12 -19.26 24.10
N SER A 422 -1.39 -19.49 23.78
CA SER A 422 -2.43 -18.47 23.80
C SER A 422 -3.79 -19.14 23.80
N ILE A 423 -4.80 -18.46 24.35
CA ILE A 423 -6.16 -19.01 24.38
C ILE A 423 -6.70 -19.28 22.97
N ARG A 424 -6.26 -18.50 21.98
CA ARG A 424 -6.57 -18.72 20.56
C ARG A 424 -6.02 -20.05 20.05
N LYS A 425 -4.78 -20.38 20.41
CA LYS A 425 -4.15 -21.67 20.07
C LYS A 425 -4.93 -22.82 20.69
N SER A 426 -5.14 -22.80 22.00
CA SER A 426 -5.82 -23.88 22.72
C SER A 426 -7.25 -24.05 22.21
N LEU A 427 -8.00 -22.97 21.99
CA LEU A 427 -9.36 -23.03 21.44
C LEU A 427 -9.41 -23.53 19.99
N SER A 428 -8.43 -23.17 19.16
CA SER A 428 -8.28 -23.71 17.81
C SER A 428 -8.04 -25.23 17.85
N LEU A 429 -7.17 -25.70 18.75
CA LEU A 429 -6.89 -27.13 18.94
C LEU A 429 -8.11 -27.90 19.47
N VAL A 430 -8.86 -27.34 20.42
CA VAL A 430 -10.14 -27.91 20.89
C VAL A 430 -11.07 -28.17 19.72
N THR A 431 -11.26 -27.16 18.85
CA THR A 431 -12.13 -27.25 17.67
C THR A 431 -11.63 -28.30 16.68
N LEU A 432 -10.32 -28.32 16.38
CA LEU A 432 -9.74 -29.27 15.43
C LEU A 432 -9.77 -30.71 15.93
N TYR A 433 -9.39 -30.96 17.18
CA TYR A 433 -9.44 -32.30 17.78
C TYR A 433 -10.87 -32.82 17.91
N TYR A 434 -11.83 -31.94 18.18
CA TYR A 434 -13.24 -32.30 18.14
C TYR A 434 -13.67 -32.74 16.72
N CYS A 435 -13.30 -31.97 15.68
CA CYS A 435 -13.61 -32.32 14.29
C CYS A 435 -12.94 -33.62 13.82
N VAL A 436 -11.73 -33.92 14.31
CA VAL A 436 -11.00 -35.17 14.00
C VAL A 436 -11.43 -36.34 14.91
N GLN A 437 -12.28 -36.08 15.92
CA GLN A 437 -12.78 -37.07 16.89
C GLN A 437 -11.71 -37.62 17.85
N GLU A 438 -10.64 -36.87 18.11
CA GLU A 438 -9.65 -37.19 19.15
C GLU A 438 -10.06 -36.59 20.50
N PHE A 439 -11.08 -37.17 21.13
CA PHE A 439 -11.73 -36.58 22.31
C PHE A 439 -10.81 -36.41 23.53
N LYS A 440 -9.81 -37.30 23.72
CA LYS A 440 -8.86 -37.19 24.84
C LYS A 440 -8.05 -35.90 24.78
N LYS A 441 -7.42 -35.61 23.63
CA LYS A 441 -6.65 -34.38 23.42
C LYS A 441 -7.56 -33.15 23.42
N CYS A 442 -8.77 -33.29 22.88
CA CYS A 442 -9.78 -32.23 22.94
C CYS A 442 -10.07 -31.83 24.40
N THR A 443 -10.26 -32.79 25.32
CA THR A 443 -10.48 -32.48 26.74
C THR A 443 -9.27 -31.87 27.43
N GLU A 444 -8.05 -32.32 27.11
CA GLU A 444 -6.80 -31.73 27.65
C GLU A 444 -6.72 -30.24 27.29
N HIS A 445 -6.95 -29.87 26.03
CA HIS A 445 -6.95 -28.48 25.60
C HIS A 445 -8.16 -27.67 26.10
N ILE A 446 -9.29 -28.30 26.45
CA ILE A 446 -10.40 -27.58 27.10
C ILE A 446 -9.98 -27.11 28.49
N PHE A 447 -9.26 -27.93 29.26
CA PHE A 447 -8.73 -27.50 30.57
C PHE A 447 -7.72 -26.36 30.41
N GLU A 448 -6.82 -26.43 29.41
CA GLU A 448 -5.91 -25.32 29.11
C GLU A 448 -6.64 -24.02 28.78
N VAL A 449 -7.75 -24.09 28.01
CA VAL A 449 -8.58 -22.90 27.72
C VAL A 449 -9.19 -22.33 28.99
N VAL A 450 -9.67 -23.18 29.90
CA VAL A 450 -10.28 -22.75 31.17
C VAL A 450 -9.23 -22.11 32.08
N ASP A 451 -8.02 -22.68 32.17
CA ASP A 451 -6.92 -22.12 32.95
C ASP A 451 -6.49 -20.74 32.41
N GLN A 452 -6.55 -20.54 31.09
CA GLN A 452 -6.19 -19.29 30.44
C GLN A 452 -7.34 -18.26 30.42
N ILE A 453 -8.56 -18.62 30.83
CA ILE A 453 -9.76 -17.78 30.65
C ILE A 453 -9.71 -16.51 31.51
N GLU A 454 -9.05 -16.57 32.66
CA GLU A 454 -8.89 -15.42 33.56
C GLU A 454 -8.03 -14.31 32.94
N SER A 455 -7.13 -14.65 32.00
CA SER A 455 -6.32 -13.67 31.28
C SER A 455 -7.11 -12.82 30.27
N LEU A 456 -8.34 -13.24 29.90
CA LEU A 456 -9.19 -12.44 29.03
C LEU A 456 -9.80 -11.28 29.82
N SER A 457 -9.62 -10.04 29.37
CA SER A 457 -10.23 -8.85 29.99
C SER A 457 -11.72 -8.71 29.67
N LEU A 458 -12.18 -9.28 28.55
CA LEU A 458 -13.54 -9.13 28.04
C LEU A 458 -14.45 -10.26 28.50
N TYR A 459 -15.58 -9.89 29.13
CA TYR A 459 -16.58 -10.85 29.59
C TYR A 459 -17.44 -11.41 28.45
N GLY A 460 -17.82 -10.59 27.46
CA GLY A 460 -18.71 -10.99 26.37
C GLY A 460 -20.14 -11.34 26.85
N SER A 461 -20.97 -11.87 25.95
CA SER A 461 -22.33 -12.35 26.27
C SER A 461 -22.55 -13.79 25.81
N VAL A 462 -23.45 -14.50 26.49
CA VAL A 462 -23.86 -15.85 26.09
C VAL A 462 -24.72 -15.75 24.82
N SER A 463 -24.41 -16.53 23.80
CA SER A 463 -25.17 -16.53 22.54
C SER A 463 -26.19 -17.67 22.52
N THR A 464 -27.45 -17.34 22.22
CA THR A 464 -28.53 -18.33 22.06
C THR A 464 -28.28 -19.25 20.86
N GLU A 465 -27.57 -18.76 19.84
CA GLU A 465 -27.22 -19.54 18.64
C GLU A 465 -26.13 -20.59 18.91
N ILE A 466 -25.18 -20.30 19.81
CA ILE A 466 -24.25 -21.33 20.30
C ILE A 466 -25.01 -22.37 21.12
N ALA A 467 -25.99 -21.96 21.94
CA ALA A 467 -26.77 -22.89 22.76
C ALA A 467 -27.64 -23.82 21.89
N ASN A 468 -28.32 -23.29 20.87
CA ASN A 468 -29.22 -24.03 19.98
C ASN A 468 -29.01 -23.61 18.51
N PRO A 469 -28.02 -24.18 17.82
CA PRO A 469 -27.77 -23.81 16.44
C PRO A 469 -28.90 -24.29 15.53
N PRO A 470 -29.33 -23.48 14.55
CA PRO A 470 -30.25 -23.90 13.49
C PRO A 470 -29.78 -25.18 12.78
N GLU A 471 -30.72 -25.97 12.23
CA GLU A 471 -30.38 -27.27 11.62
C GLU A 471 -29.38 -27.15 10.47
N ASP A 472 -29.42 -26.05 9.73
CA ASP A 472 -28.56 -25.81 8.58
C ASP A 472 -27.18 -25.25 8.97
N ARG A 473 -27.02 -24.66 10.17
CA ARG A 473 -25.75 -24.05 10.58
C ARG A 473 -24.74 -25.10 11.02
N GLU A 474 -23.55 -25.03 10.44
CA GLU A 474 -22.46 -25.96 10.67
C GLU A 474 -21.22 -25.32 11.30
N MET A 475 -21.07 -24.01 11.19
CA MET A 475 -19.90 -23.26 11.68
C MET A 475 -20.33 -21.90 12.24
N TYR A 476 -19.54 -21.35 13.15
CA TYR A 476 -19.76 -20.03 13.75
C TYR A 476 -18.47 -19.26 13.91
N TYR A 477 -18.49 -17.96 13.63
CA TYR A 477 -17.50 -17.07 14.22
C TYR A 477 -17.91 -16.75 15.65
N ILE A 478 -17.10 -17.16 16.62
CA ILE A 478 -17.26 -16.84 18.03
C ILE A 478 -16.26 -15.75 18.43
N GLN A 479 -16.70 -14.79 19.25
CA GLN A 479 -15.79 -13.83 19.85
C GLN A 479 -14.92 -14.52 20.91
N ILE A 480 -13.61 -14.27 20.90
CA ILE A 480 -12.70 -14.70 21.98
C ILE A 480 -12.91 -13.78 23.19
N ALA A 481 -13.93 -14.09 23.97
CA ALA A 481 -14.30 -13.47 25.24
C ALA A 481 -14.71 -14.55 26.25
N ARG A 482 -14.71 -14.23 27.56
CA ARG A 482 -14.88 -15.25 28.62
C ARG A 482 -16.14 -16.08 28.45
N LEU A 483 -17.32 -15.45 28.34
CA LEU A 483 -18.60 -16.16 28.29
C LEU A 483 -18.80 -16.97 26.99
N PRO A 484 -18.57 -16.43 25.77
CA PRO A 484 -18.70 -17.22 24.53
C PRO A 484 -17.77 -18.44 24.48
N VAL A 485 -16.51 -18.26 24.92
CA VAL A 485 -15.51 -19.34 24.91
C VAL A 485 -15.90 -20.44 25.92
N LEU A 486 -16.27 -20.06 27.15
CA LEU A 486 -16.71 -21.01 28.16
C LEU A 486 -17.97 -21.76 27.71
N GLN A 487 -18.94 -21.04 27.15
CA GLN A 487 -20.16 -21.64 26.61
C GLN A 487 -19.84 -22.68 25.54
N TYR A 488 -18.90 -22.38 24.64
CA TYR A 488 -18.47 -23.30 23.60
C TYR A 488 -17.79 -24.55 24.19
N CYS A 489 -16.83 -24.38 25.10
CA CYS A 489 -16.11 -25.47 25.75
C CYS A 489 -17.04 -26.40 26.53
N VAL A 490 -17.96 -25.85 27.33
CA VAL A 490 -18.96 -26.64 28.08
C VAL A 490 -19.81 -27.46 27.11
N LYS A 491 -20.23 -26.85 26.00
CA LYS A 491 -21.04 -27.56 25.01
C LYS A 491 -20.29 -28.71 24.33
N ILE A 492 -19.00 -28.55 24.04
CA ILE A 492 -18.16 -29.64 23.55
C ILE A 492 -18.06 -30.74 24.61
N MET A 493 -17.77 -30.39 25.86
CA MET A 493 -17.64 -31.39 26.93
C MET A 493 -18.91 -32.21 27.12
N VAL A 494 -20.08 -31.57 27.16
CA VAL A 494 -21.37 -32.26 27.25
C VAL A 494 -21.55 -33.23 26.08
N GLN A 495 -21.19 -32.82 24.88
CA GLN A 495 -21.29 -33.66 23.69
C GLN A 495 -20.31 -34.84 23.72
N ILE A 496 -19.06 -34.62 24.15
CA ILE A 496 -18.06 -35.69 24.34
C ILE A 496 -18.56 -36.69 25.37
N LEU A 497 -19.06 -36.23 26.52
CA LEU A 497 -19.63 -37.09 27.56
C LEU A 497 -20.83 -37.90 27.06
N TYR A 498 -21.67 -37.30 26.21
CA TYR A 498 -22.77 -38.01 25.56
C TYR A 498 -22.27 -39.11 24.61
N TYR A 499 -21.26 -38.83 23.78
CA TYR A 499 -20.64 -39.84 22.92
C TYR A 499 -19.99 -40.97 23.73
N CYS A 500 -19.26 -40.63 24.79
CA CYS A 500 -18.66 -41.62 25.71
C CYS A 500 -19.72 -42.44 26.44
N HIS A 501 -20.84 -41.84 26.87
CA HIS A 501 -21.95 -42.57 27.50
C HIS A 501 -22.59 -43.59 26.55
N LYS A 502 -22.71 -43.25 25.26
CA LYS A 502 -23.23 -44.17 24.22
C LYS A 502 -22.30 -45.37 24.01
N TRP A 503 -20.99 -45.22 24.26
CA TRP A 503 -19.98 -46.27 24.14
C TRP A 503 -19.74 -47.08 25.42
N PHE A 504 -19.88 -46.47 26.61
CA PHE A 504 -19.50 -47.06 27.90
C PHE A 504 -20.67 -47.28 28.88
N GLY A 505 -21.85 -47.62 28.36
CA GLY A 505 -23.10 -47.80 29.13
C GLY A 505 -22.89 -48.25 30.58
N GLN A 506 -23.34 -47.40 31.52
CA GLN A 506 -23.29 -47.47 32.99
C GLN A 506 -22.16 -46.74 33.74
N LYS A 507 -20.88 -46.76 33.31
CA LYS A 507 -19.80 -46.06 34.08
C LYS A 507 -19.85 -44.53 33.98
N ALA A 508 -20.39 -43.99 32.89
CA ALA A 508 -20.50 -42.54 32.67
C ALA A 508 -21.50 -41.83 33.62
N LYS A 509 -22.47 -42.56 34.20
CA LYS A 509 -23.43 -42.00 35.18
C LYS A 509 -22.76 -41.50 36.48
N GLN A 510 -21.64 -42.09 36.88
CA GLN A 510 -20.90 -41.65 38.06
C GLN A 510 -20.08 -40.39 37.80
N LEU A 511 -19.47 -40.26 36.63
CA LEU A 511 -18.69 -39.06 36.25
C LEU A 511 -19.59 -37.83 36.02
N LEU A 512 -20.75 -38.02 35.38
CA LEU A 512 -21.73 -36.92 35.18
C LEU A 512 -22.30 -36.39 36.50
N LYS A 513 -22.37 -37.23 37.55
CA LYS A 513 -22.76 -36.79 38.90
C LYS A 513 -21.69 -35.96 39.59
N ILE A 514 -20.41 -36.17 39.28
CA ILE A 514 -19.31 -35.43 39.89
C ILE A 514 -19.17 -34.06 39.22
N CYS A 515 -19.24 -33.98 37.88
CA CYS A 515 -19.11 -32.70 37.15
C CYS A 515 -20.31 -31.75 37.25
N ILE A 516 -21.47 -32.19 37.77
CA ILE A 516 -22.65 -31.30 37.98
C ILE A 516 -22.68 -30.75 39.41
N ILE A 517 -21.84 -31.27 40.32
CA ILE A 517 -21.83 -30.90 41.75
C ILE A 517 -20.61 -30.02 42.11
N THR A 518 -19.63 -29.89 41.22
CA THR A 518 -18.53 -28.89 41.25
C THR A 518 -18.74 -27.88 40.16
#